data_AF-A0A377GFY8-F1
#
_entry.id   AF-A0A377GFY8-F1
#
_cell.length_a   1.000
_cell.length_b   1.000
_cell.length_c   1.000
_cell.angle_alpha   90.00
_cell.angle_beta   90.00
_cell.angle_gamma   90.00
#
_symmetry.space_group_name_H-M   'P 1'
#
loop_
_entity.id
_entity.type
_entity.pdbx_description
1 polymer ?
#
loop_
_entity_poly.entity_id
_entity_poly.type
_entity_poly.pdbx_seq_one_letter_code
_entity_poly.pdbx_strand_id
1 'polypeptide(L)'
;MKIQISLKDQTNKEFAQPNKAGDRLDYLAWCLQAANKSLEEKKPLWAVEEIFIQSIEKNSQTNKLYNLGPAKYKELLNRLADIQKGKVQFTSMVLKGLDTDGLILIELQKSDNTLKMEDNEETIKTSLIFR
;
A
#
# COMPACT_ATOMS: atom_id res chain seq x y z
N MET A 1 -1.79 -7.23 9.61
CA MET A 1 -2.34 -6.17 8.73
C MET A 1 -2.07 -6.53 7.28
N LYS A 2 -2.96 -6.19 6.34
CA LYS A 2 -2.77 -6.39 4.89
C LYS A 2 -2.41 -5.05 4.23
N ILE A 3 -1.33 -5.05 3.45
CA ILE A 3 -0.87 -3.90 2.65
C ILE A 3 -0.95 -4.33 1.19
N GLN A 4 -1.65 -3.56 0.36
CA GLN A 4 -1.75 -3.78 -1.09
C GLN A 4 -1.30 -2.52 -1.82
N ILE A 5 -0.43 -2.70 -2.81
CA ILE A 5 0.11 -1.61 -3.62
C ILE A 5 0.01 -2.03 -5.07
N SER A 6 -0.54 -1.16 -5.92
CA SER A 6 -0.70 -1.42 -7.35
C SER A 6 -0.70 -0.11 -8.13
N LEU A 7 -0.63 -0.19 -9.45
CA LEU A 7 -0.91 0.94 -10.32
C LEU A 7 -2.42 1.16 -10.40
N LYS A 8 -2.86 2.41 -10.25
CA LYS A 8 -4.28 2.77 -10.07
C LYS A 8 -5.13 2.42 -11.29
N ASP A 9 -4.60 2.65 -12.49
CA ASP A 9 -5.36 2.62 -13.74
C ASP A 9 -5.14 1.34 -14.56
N GLN A 10 -4.60 0.27 -13.95
CA GLN A 10 -4.45 -1.02 -14.61
C GLN A 10 -5.69 -1.90 -14.49
N THR A 11 -6.21 -2.35 -15.63
CA THR A 11 -7.39 -3.23 -15.75
C THR A 11 -7.16 -4.59 -15.07
N ASN A 12 -5.93 -5.10 -15.12
CA ASN A 12 -5.47 -6.24 -14.34
C ASN A 12 -4.54 -5.72 -13.25
N LYS A 13 -5.06 -5.48 -12.04
CA LYS A 13 -4.25 -4.96 -10.92
C LYS A 13 -3.20 -5.99 -10.52
N GLU A 14 -1.97 -5.80 -10.98
CA GLU A 14 -0.82 -6.51 -10.43
C GLU A 14 -0.44 -5.86 -9.09
N PHE A 15 -0.51 -6.64 -8.02
CA PHE A 15 -0.12 -6.20 -6.69
C PHE A 15 1.36 -6.44 -6.46
N ALA A 16 2.05 -5.41 -5.99
CA ALA A 16 3.44 -5.47 -5.61
C ALA A 16 3.66 -6.56 -4.55
N GLN A 17 4.74 -7.32 -4.72
CA GLN A 17 5.17 -8.34 -3.78
C GLN A 17 6.28 -7.77 -2.89
N PRO A 18 6.14 -7.77 -1.55
CA PRO A 18 7.18 -7.25 -0.68
C PRO A 18 8.53 -7.97 -0.88
N ASN A 19 9.49 -7.29 -1.50
CA ASN A 19 10.81 -7.87 -1.77
C ASN A 19 11.94 -6.86 -1.48
N LYS A 20 12.81 -7.21 -0.52
CA LYS A 20 13.99 -6.39 -0.15
C LYS A 20 15.00 -6.23 -1.29
N ALA A 21 15.11 -7.23 -2.14
CA ALA A 21 15.97 -7.22 -3.32
C ALA A 21 15.22 -6.80 -4.59
N GLY A 22 13.91 -6.56 -4.49
CA GLY A 22 13.10 -6.06 -5.58
C GLY A 22 13.35 -4.57 -5.84
N ASP A 23 12.76 -4.07 -6.91
CA ASP A 23 12.77 -2.67 -7.30
C ASP A 23 11.38 -2.05 -7.16
N ARG A 24 11.28 -0.74 -7.43
CA ARG A 24 9.98 -0.06 -7.64
C ARG A 24 8.96 -0.32 -6.52
N LEU A 25 7.75 -0.78 -6.88
CA LEU A 25 6.64 -1.01 -5.97
C LEU A 25 6.91 -2.17 -5.01
N ASP A 26 7.67 -3.19 -5.43
CA ASP A 26 8.00 -4.35 -4.59
C ASP A 26 8.90 -3.94 -3.41
N TYR A 27 9.87 -3.06 -3.68
CA TYR A 27 10.70 -2.48 -2.63
C TYR A 27 9.90 -1.57 -1.70
N LEU A 28 8.99 -0.75 -2.24
CA LEU A 28 8.11 0.10 -1.44
C LEU A 28 7.18 -0.73 -0.54
N ALA A 29 6.62 -1.82 -1.08
CA ALA A 29 5.81 -2.78 -0.33
C ALA A 29 6.61 -3.40 0.82
N TRP A 30 7.88 -3.76 0.56
CA TRP A 30 8.78 -4.25 1.60
C TRP A 30 9.04 -3.21 2.70
N CYS A 31 9.33 -1.96 2.35
CA CYS A 31 9.55 -0.89 3.34
C CYS A 31 8.31 -0.67 4.23
N LEU A 32 7.12 -0.63 3.64
CA LEU A 32 5.87 -0.45 4.39
C LEU A 32 5.56 -1.64 5.29
N GLN A 33 5.86 -2.87 4.85
CA GLN A 33 5.73 -4.06 5.67
C GLN A 33 6.72 -4.05 6.86
N ALA A 34 7.96 -3.61 6.64
CA ALA A 34 8.96 -3.46 7.70
C ALA A 34 8.58 -2.38 8.72
N ALA A 35 8.02 -1.26 8.26
CA ALA A 35 7.48 -0.22 9.13
C ALA A 35 6.28 -0.73 9.95
N ASN A 36 5.36 -1.45 9.32
CA ASN A 36 4.24 -2.07 10.03
C ASN A 36 4.72 -3.01 11.14
N LYS A 37 5.66 -3.90 10.84
CA LYS A 37 6.25 -4.82 11.82
C LYS A 37 6.88 -4.05 12.99
N SER A 38 7.58 -2.96 12.71
CA SER A 38 8.19 -2.12 13.75
C SER A 38 7.15 -1.45 14.65
N LEU A 39 5.99 -1.05 14.09
CA LEU A 39 4.87 -0.52 14.87
C LEU A 39 4.21 -1.60 15.73
N GLU A 40 4.08 -2.83 15.21
CA GLU A 40 3.60 -4.00 15.98
C GLU A 40 4.54 -4.35 17.14
N GLU A 41 5.85 -4.17 16.95
CA GLU A 41 6.89 -4.24 18.00
C GLU A 41 6.85 -3.05 18.98
N LYS A 42 5.85 -2.17 18.88
CA LYS A 42 5.64 -0.99 19.74
C LYS A 42 6.77 0.04 19.68
N LYS A 43 7.53 0.10 18.58
CA LYS A 43 8.52 1.17 18.39
C LYS A 43 7.80 2.52 18.25
N PRO A 44 8.37 3.61 18.77
CA PRO A 44 7.77 4.93 18.62
C PRO A 44 7.79 5.36 17.14
N LEU A 45 6.75 6.09 16.72
CA LEU A 45 6.54 6.45 15.31
C LEU A 45 7.73 7.21 14.70
N TRP A 46 8.39 8.09 15.47
CA TRP A 46 9.57 8.82 15.00
C TRP A 46 10.73 7.88 14.63
N ALA A 47 10.94 6.80 15.38
CA ALA A 47 12.00 5.84 15.09
C ALA A 47 11.64 4.99 13.85
N VAL A 48 10.36 4.67 13.68
CA VAL A 48 9.87 3.99 12.47
C VAL A 48 10.03 4.90 11.25
N GLU A 49 9.76 6.19 11.38
CA GLU A 49 9.96 7.20 10.34
C GLU A 49 11.42 7.29 9.90
N GLU A 50 12.37 7.38 10.83
CA GLU A 50 13.80 7.39 10.51
C GLU A 50 14.25 6.13 9.75
N ILE A 51 13.86 4.95 10.23
CA ILE A 51 14.22 3.67 9.58
C ILE A 51 13.61 3.56 8.19
N PHE A 52 12.36 4.00 8.03
CA PHE A 52 11.68 3.99 6.74
C PHE A 52 12.37 4.90 5.73
N ILE A 53 12.67 6.15 6.12
CA ILE A 53 13.38 7.13 5.28
C ILE A 53 14.74 6.57 4.88
N GLN A 54 15.54 6.07 5.83
CA GLN A 54 16.84 5.48 5.54
C GLN A 54 16.74 4.28 4.59
N SER A 55 15.68 3.47 4.70
CA SER A 55 15.47 2.32 3.83
C SER A 55 15.16 2.76 2.40
N ILE A 56 14.24 3.72 2.23
CA ILE A 56 13.93 4.27 0.91
C ILE A 56 15.16 4.94 0.31
N GLU A 57 15.88 5.76 1.07
CA GLU A 57 17.09 6.45 0.60
C GLU A 57 18.21 5.50 0.12
N LYS A 58 18.32 4.31 0.74
CA LYS A 58 19.29 3.29 0.32
C LYS A 58 18.99 2.70 -1.06
N ASN A 59 17.73 2.68 -1.49
CA ASN A 59 17.36 2.26 -2.84
C ASN A 59 17.16 3.50 -3.73
N SER A 60 18.25 3.91 -4.38
CA SER A 60 18.27 5.14 -5.19
C SER A 60 17.26 5.11 -6.34
N GLN A 61 16.86 3.93 -6.83
CA GLN A 61 15.78 3.81 -7.80
C GLN A 61 14.46 4.11 -7.13
N THR A 62 13.99 3.34 -6.14
CA THR A 62 12.68 3.59 -5.52
C THR A 62 12.53 5.01 -4.94
N ASN A 63 13.59 5.57 -4.35
CA ASN A 63 13.58 6.95 -3.85
C ASN A 63 13.46 8.00 -4.96
N LYS A 64 14.27 7.88 -6.03
CA LYS A 64 14.22 8.80 -7.18
C LYS A 64 12.94 8.62 -7.99
N LEU A 65 12.44 7.40 -8.09
CA LEU A 65 11.38 7.05 -9.03
C LEU A 65 10.01 7.58 -8.59
N TYR A 66 9.73 7.64 -7.29
CA TYR A 66 8.39 8.05 -6.84
C TYR A 66 8.29 9.48 -6.33
N ASN A 67 9.43 10.20 -6.30
CA ASN A 67 9.55 11.56 -5.76
C ASN A 67 8.69 11.75 -4.50
N LEU A 68 8.66 10.70 -3.67
CA LEU A 68 7.85 10.68 -2.47
C LEU A 68 8.59 11.59 -1.49
N GLY A 69 8.22 12.87 -1.49
CA GLY A 69 8.80 13.81 -0.54
C GLY A 69 8.54 13.36 0.90
N PRO A 70 9.33 13.82 1.87
CA PRO A 70 9.20 13.46 3.29
C PRO A 70 7.76 13.54 3.84
N ALA A 71 6.97 14.51 3.37
CA ALA A 71 5.56 14.66 3.74
C ALA A 71 4.69 13.43 3.38
N LYS A 72 4.95 12.78 2.24
CA LYS A 72 4.17 11.62 1.78
C LYS A 72 4.51 10.35 2.56
N TYR A 73 5.79 10.14 2.89
CA TYR A 73 6.20 9.05 3.80
C TYR A 73 5.54 9.21 5.16
N LYS A 74 5.56 10.41 5.71
CA LYS A 74 4.95 10.72 7.00
C LYS A 74 3.44 10.46 6.98
N GLU A 75 2.75 10.83 5.91
CA GLU A 75 1.32 10.55 5.75
C GLU A 75 1.02 9.03 5.73
N LEU A 76 1.80 8.25 4.97
CA LEU A 76 1.67 6.79 4.91
C LEU A 76 1.91 6.13 6.27
N LEU A 77 2.97 6.54 6.97
CA LEU A 77 3.32 6.00 8.29
C LEU A 77 2.29 6.37 9.36
N ASN A 78 1.72 7.57 9.30
CA ASN A 78 0.61 7.95 10.18
C ASN A 78 -0.63 7.10 9.93
N ARG A 79 -0.99 6.87 8.67
CA ARG A 79 -2.11 5.99 8.28
C ARG A 79 -1.91 4.55 8.76
N LEU A 80 -0.68 4.02 8.61
CA LEU A 80 -0.27 2.73 9.17
C LEU A 80 -0.47 2.69 10.69
N ALA A 81 0.02 3.71 11.40
CA ALA A 81 -0.09 3.79 12.85
C ALA A 81 -1.55 3.95 13.31
N ASP A 82 -2.38 4.68 12.58
CA ASP A 82 -3.80 4.84 12.89
C ASP A 82 -4.58 3.54 12.70
N ILE A 83 -4.24 2.71 11.70
CA ILE A 83 -4.79 1.35 11.56
C ILE A 83 -4.36 0.47 12.74
N GLN A 84 -3.07 0.46 13.09
CA GLN A 84 -2.55 -0.33 14.21
C GLN A 84 -3.19 0.05 15.55
N LYS A 85 -3.49 1.34 15.75
CA LYS A 85 -4.21 1.85 16.93
C LYS A 85 -5.71 1.60 16.88
N GLY A 86 -6.24 1.03 15.79
CA GLY A 86 -7.66 0.76 15.61
C GLY A 86 -8.52 2.00 15.39
N LYS A 87 -7.93 3.16 15.09
CA LYS A 87 -8.69 4.39 14.79
C LYS A 87 -9.43 4.29 13.46
N VAL A 88 -8.84 3.57 12.51
CA VAL A 88 -9.40 3.28 11.18
C VAL A 88 -9.15 1.82 10.83
N GLN A 89 -10.05 1.20 10.07
CA GLN A 89 -9.94 -0.21 9.67
C GLN A 89 -9.35 -0.38 8.26
N PHE A 90 -9.52 0.64 7.42
CA PHE A 90 -9.08 0.69 6.03
C PHE A 90 -8.75 2.13 5.66
N THR A 91 -7.75 2.31 4.80
CA THR A 91 -7.47 3.59 4.16
C THR A 91 -6.78 3.37 2.83
N SER A 92 -7.04 4.27 1.87
CA SER A 92 -6.36 4.27 0.58
C SER A 92 -5.70 5.62 0.32
N MET A 93 -4.58 5.59 -0.38
CA MET A 93 -3.83 6.75 -0.77
C MET A 93 -3.40 6.60 -2.22
N VAL A 94 -3.67 7.64 -3.02
CA VAL A 94 -3.15 7.73 -4.38
C VAL A 94 -1.91 8.60 -4.36
N LEU A 95 -0.84 8.09 -4.95
CA LEU A 95 0.43 8.77 -5.10
C LEU A 95 0.70 8.98 -6.59
N LYS A 96 1.37 10.08 -6.92
CA LYS A 96 1.93 10.22 -8.27
C LYS A 96 3.12 9.26 -8.36
N GLY A 97 3.03 8.28 -9.26
CA GLY A 97 4.15 7.43 -9.60
C GLY A 97 5.06 8.08 -10.64
N LEU A 98 5.88 7.25 -11.29
CA LEU A 98 6.67 7.67 -12.45
C LEU A 98 5.79 8.10 -13.62
N ASP A 99 6.33 8.91 -14.52
CA ASP A 99 5.67 9.21 -15.80
C ASP A 99 5.39 7.92 -16.61
N THR A 100 6.19 6.86 -16.42
CA THR A 100 5.98 5.54 -17.06
C THR A 100 4.96 4.65 -16.35
N ASP A 101 4.78 4.84 -15.04
CA ASP A 101 3.99 3.94 -14.19
C ASP A 101 2.61 4.54 -13.88
N GLY A 102 2.42 5.85 -14.05
CA GLY A 102 1.16 6.54 -13.78
C GLY A 102 0.89 6.72 -12.29
N LEU A 103 -0.38 6.75 -11.89
CA LEU A 103 -0.76 6.89 -10.49
C LEU A 103 -0.60 5.55 -9.75
N ILE A 104 -0.07 5.59 -8.53
CA ILE A 104 0.06 4.44 -7.64
C ILE A 104 -1.08 4.48 -6.63
N LEU A 105 -1.77 3.36 -6.47
CA LEU A 105 -2.77 3.16 -5.43
C LEU A 105 -2.17 2.31 -4.31
N ILE A 106 -2.13 2.86 -3.10
CA ILE A 106 -1.77 2.15 -1.87
C ILE A 106 -3.04 1.97 -1.04
N GLU A 107 -3.32 0.73 -0.68
CA GLU A 107 -4.44 0.32 0.17
C GLU A 107 -3.89 -0.37 1.42
N LEU A 108 -4.30 0.12 2.58
CA LEU A 108 -3.90 -0.42 3.88
C LEU A 108 -5.15 -0.89 4.61
N GLN A 109 -5.13 -2.11 5.12
CA GLN A 109 -6.30 -2.72 5.77
C GLN A 109 -5.89 -3.57 6.98
N LYS A 110 -6.68 -3.52 8.05
CA LYS A 110 -6.56 -4.50 9.14
C LYS A 110 -6.96 -5.91 8.66
N SER A 111 -6.13 -6.92 8.93
CA SER A 111 -6.26 -8.28 8.38
C SER A 111 -7.54 -9.02 8.77
N ASP A 112 -8.22 -8.59 9.83
CA ASP A 112 -9.36 -9.32 10.39
C ASP A 112 -10.70 -9.03 9.67
N ASN A 113 -10.72 -8.06 8.74
CA ASN A 113 -11.89 -7.81 7.90
C ASN A 113 -11.72 -8.53 6.55
N THR A 114 -12.52 -9.58 6.33
CA THR A 114 -12.76 -10.14 5.00
C THR A 114 -13.23 -9.03 4.06
N LEU A 115 -12.50 -8.86 2.95
CA LEU A 115 -12.93 -7.98 1.86
C LEU A 115 -14.25 -8.52 1.29
N LYS A 116 -15.32 -7.74 1.38
CA LYS A 116 -16.24 -7.63 0.25
C LYS A 116 -15.49 -6.80 -0.78
N MET A 117 -14.81 -7.47 -1.70
CA MET A 117 -14.39 -6.80 -2.92
C MET A 117 -15.70 -6.37 -3.59
N GLU A 118 -15.86 -5.09 -3.89
CA GLU A 118 -16.76 -4.70 -4.97
C GLU A 118 -16.10 -5.25 -6.24
N ASP A 119 -16.30 -6.54 -6.47
CA ASP A 119 -16.28 -7.07 -7.81
C ASP A 119 -17.35 -6.28 -8.56
N ASN A 120 -16.99 -5.84 -9.77
CA ASN A 120 -17.97 -5.50 -10.79
C ASN A 120 -18.97 -6.66 -10.91
N GLU A 121 -20.04 -6.66 -10.11
CA GLU A 121 -21.28 -7.33 -10.49
C GLU A 121 -21.89 -6.46 -11.59
N GLU A 122 -21.27 -6.53 -12.78
CA GLU A 122 -21.98 -6.32 -14.01
C GLU A 122 -23.18 -7.25 -13.98
N THR A 123 -24.34 -6.60 -13.89
CA THR A 123 -25.65 -7.21 -13.83
C THR A 123 -25.87 -8.02 -15.09
N ILE A 124 -25.56 -9.31 -15.07
CA ILE A 124 -26.16 -10.28 -16.01
C ILE A 124 -27.30 -10.97 -15.26
N LYS A 125 -28.38 -10.20 -15.08
CA LYS A 125 -29.72 -10.77 -15.04
C LYS A 125 -29.95 -11.44 -16.38
N THR A 126 -29.80 -12.77 -16.43
CA THR A 126 -30.51 -13.54 -17.46
C THR A 126 -31.16 -14.74 -16.80
N SER A 127 -32.43 -14.52 -16.45
CA SER A 127 -33.45 -15.56 -16.30
C SER A 127 -33.26 -16.67 -17.32
N LEU A 128 -33.32 -17.92 -16.89
CA LEU A 128 -33.99 -19.00 -17.63
C LEU A 128 -34.14 -20.23 -16.71
N ILE A 129 -35.08 -20.13 -15.77
CA ILE A 129 -35.83 -21.30 -15.34
C ILE A 129 -36.88 -21.53 -16.43
N PHE A 130 -36.77 -22.63 -17.16
CA PHE A 130 -37.95 -23.25 -17.75
C PHE A 130 -38.10 -24.65 -17.18
N ARG A 131 -39.37 -24.95 -16.85
CA ARG A 131 -39.90 -26.20 -16.32
C ARG A 131 -39.69 -27.36 -17.29
#